data_AF-A0A261GS63-F1
#
_entry.id   AF-A0A261GS63-F1
#
_cell.length_a   1.000
_cell.length_b   1.000
_cell.length_c   1.000
_cell.angle_alpha   90.00
_cell.angle_beta   90.00
_cell.angle_gamma   90.00
#
_symmetry.space_group_name_H-M   'P 1'
#
loop_
_entity.id
_entity.type
_entity.pdbx_description
1 polymer ?
#
loop_
_entity_poly.entity_id
_entity_poly.type
_entity_poly.pdbx_seq_one_letter_code
_entity_poly.pdbx_strand_id
1 'polypeptide(L)'
;MGRSISFDPQEKLYLAMKLFWENGYEATSMQQLVETLGINRFSLYNCYGDKEALFHLALDHYSNTVIRRLIDPLLQENADITGLIGYLQLLQGAMAGKGGRWGCFVQNAGIERGLHDERTQKRVDEWYQQLEALIRNALQRTGEAGQLRGGIQPDHAARYIVTVLQGIIAMRRSSSDPQRYDSTLDFLISEIQDWMVRW
;
A
#
# COMPACT_ATOMS: atom_id res chain seq x y z
N MET A 1 13.26 -30.64 22.39
CA MET A 1 13.08 -30.86 20.94
C MET A 1 11.74 -30.25 20.54
N GLY A 2 11.76 -29.09 19.89
CA GLY A 2 10.54 -28.38 19.49
C GLY A 2 9.79 -29.21 18.44
N ARG A 3 8.50 -29.44 18.66
CA ARG A 3 7.60 -30.12 17.70
C ARG A 3 7.69 -29.39 16.37
N SER A 4 7.96 -30.11 15.28
CA SER A 4 7.94 -29.55 13.93
C SER A 4 6.56 -28.95 13.66
N ILE A 5 6.54 -27.71 13.20
CA ILE A 5 5.32 -27.04 12.76
C ILE A 5 4.87 -27.75 11.48
N SER A 6 3.63 -28.26 11.45
CA SER A 6 3.10 -29.08 10.34
C SER A 6 2.49 -28.25 9.20
N PHE A 7 2.69 -26.94 9.19
CA PHE A 7 2.16 -26.00 8.20
C PHE A 7 3.24 -25.00 7.81
N ASP A 8 3.09 -24.36 6.64
CA ASP A 8 3.96 -23.27 6.20
C ASP A 8 3.56 -21.95 6.89
N PRO A 9 4.44 -21.34 7.72
CA PRO A 9 4.11 -20.09 8.38
C PRO A 9 3.86 -18.91 7.43
N GLN A 10 4.53 -18.86 6.28
CA GLN A 10 4.35 -17.76 5.31
C GLN A 10 3.00 -17.86 4.61
N GLU A 11 2.57 -19.07 4.26
CA GLU A 11 1.24 -19.31 3.71
C GLU A 11 0.14 -18.82 4.67
N LYS A 12 0.27 -19.15 5.97
CA LYS A 12 -0.74 -18.76 6.97
C LYS A 12 -0.69 -17.26 7.29
N LEU A 13 0.50 -16.65 7.28
CA LEU A 13 0.63 -15.20 7.39
C LEU A 13 -0.04 -14.47 6.23
N TYR A 14 0.11 -14.97 4.99
CA TYR A 14 -0.59 -14.42 3.83
C TYR A 14 -2.12 -14.52 3.96
N LEU A 15 -2.65 -15.64 4.49
CA LEU A 15 -4.08 -15.79 4.77
C LEU A 15 -4.56 -14.80 5.84
N ALA A 16 -3.81 -14.66 6.94
CA ALA A 16 -4.10 -13.69 7.99
C ALA A 16 -4.10 -12.25 7.44
N MET A 17 -3.10 -11.90 6.63
CA MET A 17 -3.02 -10.60 5.97
C MET A 17 -4.25 -10.31 5.13
N LYS A 18 -4.70 -11.24 4.30
CA LYS A 18 -5.92 -11.03 3.50
C LYS A 18 -7.16 -10.84 4.38
N LEU A 19 -7.30 -11.64 5.44
CA LEU A 19 -8.44 -11.54 6.34
C LEU A 19 -8.49 -10.17 7.05
N PHE A 20 -7.35 -9.71 7.57
CA PHE A 20 -7.25 -8.37 8.17
C PHE A 20 -7.42 -7.25 7.15
N TRP A 21 -6.89 -7.41 5.94
CA TRP A 21 -7.01 -6.39 4.90
C TRP A 21 -8.47 -6.21 4.46
N GLU A 22 -9.22 -7.31 4.35
CA GLU A 22 -10.64 -7.28 4.01
C GLU A 22 -11.51 -6.69 5.14
N ASN A 23 -11.32 -7.16 6.37
CA ASN A 23 -12.25 -6.89 7.47
C ASN A 23 -11.80 -5.76 8.41
N GLY A 24 -10.51 -5.45 8.46
CA GLY A 24 -9.91 -4.67 9.54
C GLY A 24 -9.53 -5.53 10.74
N TYR A 25 -8.82 -4.92 11.69
CA TYR A 25 -8.38 -5.61 12.90
C TYR A 25 -9.57 -5.93 13.81
N GLU A 26 -10.38 -4.94 14.18
CA GLU A 26 -11.42 -5.07 15.20
C GLU A 26 -12.50 -6.07 14.81
N ALA A 27 -12.91 -6.05 13.54
CA ALA A 27 -13.92 -6.98 13.01
C ALA A 27 -13.39 -8.42 12.81
N THR A 28 -12.08 -8.65 12.93
CA THR A 28 -11.48 -9.99 12.79
C THR A 28 -11.32 -10.65 14.16
N SER A 29 -12.11 -11.68 14.47
CA SER A 29 -11.99 -12.42 15.72
C SER A 29 -10.87 -13.47 15.70
N MET A 30 -10.38 -13.85 16.88
CA MET A 30 -9.43 -14.98 17.01
C MET A 30 -10.00 -16.31 16.48
N GLN A 31 -11.32 -16.49 16.53
CA GLN A 31 -11.97 -17.68 15.99
C GLN A 31 -11.90 -17.70 14.47
N GLN A 32 -12.25 -16.59 13.80
CA GLN A 32 -12.13 -16.46 12.35
C GLN A 32 -10.68 -16.67 11.88
N LEU A 33 -9.68 -16.19 12.64
CA LEU A 33 -8.27 -16.44 12.32
C LEU A 33 -7.93 -17.94 12.37
N VAL A 34 -8.27 -18.62 13.46
CA VAL A 34 -8.05 -20.08 13.60
C VAL A 34 -8.70 -20.86 12.46
N GLU A 35 -9.95 -20.53 12.13
CA GLU A 35 -10.71 -21.17 11.05
C GLU A 35 -10.11 -20.87 9.67
N THR A 36 -9.77 -19.62 9.38
CA THR A 36 -9.23 -19.19 8.08
C THR A 36 -7.82 -19.73 7.85
N LEU A 37 -6.98 -19.75 8.88
CA LEU A 37 -5.61 -20.25 8.79
C LEU A 37 -5.58 -21.79 8.79
N GLY A 38 -6.64 -22.45 9.24
CA GLY A 38 -6.70 -23.91 9.35
C GLY A 38 -5.73 -24.48 10.37
N ILE A 39 -5.41 -23.71 11.42
CA ILE A 39 -4.49 -24.11 12.50
C ILE A 39 -5.18 -23.94 13.84
N ASN A 40 -4.83 -24.76 14.83
CA ASN A 40 -5.37 -24.59 16.18
C ASN A 40 -4.81 -23.32 16.87
N ARG A 41 -5.54 -22.85 17.89
CA ARG A 41 -5.20 -21.64 18.65
C ARG A 41 -3.80 -21.68 19.28
N PHE A 42 -3.37 -22.83 19.78
CA PHE A 42 -2.04 -22.98 20.39
C PHE A 42 -0.92 -22.77 19.35
N SER A 43 -1.07 -23.37 18.16
CA SER A 43 -0.12 -23.20 17.04
C SER A 43 -0.06 -21.75 16.55
N LEU A 44 -1.20 -21.06 16.50
CA LEU A 44 -1.24 -19.63 16.14
C LEU A 44 -0.43 -18.81 17.15
N TYR A 45 -0.71 -18.95 18.45
CA TYR A 45 0.04 -18.22 19.49
C TYR A 45 1.53 -18.54 19.49
N ASN A 46 1.89 -19.82 19.35
CA ASN A 46 3.30 -20.23 19.34
C ASN A 46 4.07 -19.72 18.12
N CYS A 47 3.40 -19.52 16.98
CA CYS A 47 4.05 -19.11 15.73
C CYS A 47 4.06 -17.59 15.51
N TYR A 48 2.98 -16.89 15.91
CA TYR A 48 2.79 -15.48 15.57
C TYR A 48 2.59 -14.57 16.79
N GLY A 49 2.53 -15.13 17.99
CA GLY A 49 2.10 -14.39 19.17
C GLY A 49 0.60 -14.17 19.18
N ASP A 50 0.15 -13.08 19.80
CA ASP A 50 -1.27 -12.74 19.87
C ASP A 50 -1.82 -12.14 18.56
N LYS A 51 -3.09 -11.73 18.59
CA LYS A 51 -3.78 -11.12 17.46
C LYS A 51 -3.05 -9.86 16.96
N GLU A 52 -2.54 -9.05 17.88
CA GLU A 52 -1.87 -7.79 17.58
C GLU A 52 -0.50 -8.02 16.94
N ALA A 53 0.28 -8.95 17.50
CA ALA A 53 1.54 -9.40 16.92
C ALA A 53 1.34 -9.95 15.49
N LEU A 54 0.34 -10.82 15.29
CA LEU A 54 -0.01 -11.34 13.96
C LEU A 54 -0.47 -10.23 12.99
N PHE A 55 -1.22 -9.23 13.48
CA PHE A 55 -1.66 -8.09 12.68
C PHE A 55 -0.49 -7.25 12.18
N HIS A 56 0.48 -6.95 13.03
CA HIS A 56 1.67 -6.23 12.58
C HIS A 56 2.55 -7.06 11.66
N LEU A 57 2.70 -8.37 11.90
CA LEU A 57 3.37 -9.26 10.95
C LEU A 57 2.68 -9.24 9.57
N ALA A 58 1.34 -9.17 9.56
CA ALA A 58 0.57 -9.06 8.34
C ALA A 58 0.78 -7.72 7.62
N LEU A 59 0.84 -6.60 8.35
CA LEU A 59 1.19 -5.28 7.79
C LEU A 59 2.60 -5.31 7.16
N ASP A 60 3.56 -5.92 7.85
CA ASP A 60 4.93 -6.05 7.36
C ASP A 60 5.00 -6.93 6.12
N HIS A 61 4.25 -8.03 6.11
CA HIS A 61 4.14 -8.90 4.94
C HIS A 61 3.52 -8.17 3.74
N TYR A 62 2.47 -7.37 3.96
CA TYR A 62 1.86 -6.53 2.93
C TYR A 62 2.85 -5.51 2.35
N SER A 63 3.62 -4.83 3.20
CA SER A 63 4.65 -3.89 2.77
C SER A 63 5.74 -4.55 1.92
N ASN A 64 6.20 -5.74 2.34
CA ASN A 64 7.28 -6.46 1.66
C ASN A 64 6.85 -7.19 0.38
N THR A 65 5.54 -7.37 0.15
CA THR A 65 5.03 -8.10 -1.01
C THR A 65 4.21 -7.22 -1.94
N VAL A 66 3.08 -6.70 -1.48
CA VAL A 66 2.14 -5.93 -2.29
C VAL A 66 2.70 -4.54 -2.59
N ILE A 67 3.08 -3.80 -1.56
CA ILE A 67 3.64 -2.45 -1.74
C ILE A 67 4.95 -2.54 -2.53
N ARG A 68 5.87 -3.42 -2.12
CA ARG A 68 7.18 -3.57 -2.78
C ARG A 68 7.05 -3.77 -4.29
N ARG A 69 6.09 -4.60 -4.72
CA ARG A 69 5.80 -4.83 -6.15
C ARG A 69 5.22 -3.59 -6.83
N LEU A 70 4.33 -2.86 -6.17
CA LEU A 70 3.71 -1.66 -6.73
C LEU A 70 4.76 -0.58 -6.99
N ILE A 71 5.64 -0.30 -6.02
CA ILE A 71 6.62 0.79 -6.10
C ILE A 71 7.91 0.40 -6.85
N ASP A 72 8.02 -0.81 -7.38
CA ASP A 72 9.22 -1.29 -8.08
C ASP A 72 9.73 -0.36 -9.20
N PRO A 73 8.85 0.27 -10.03
CA PRO A 73 9.29 1.25 -11.02
C PRO A 73 9.98 2.48 -10.43
N LEU A 74 9.60 2.88 -9.22
CA LEU A 74 10.19 4.02 -8.51
C LEU A 74 11.49 3.66 -7.76
N LEU A 75 11.74 2.38 -7.54
CA LEU A 75 12.95 1.89 -6.87
C LEU A 75 14.16 1.74 -7.81
N GLN A 76 13.95 1.89 -9.12
CA GLN A 76 15.02 1.82 -10.10
C GLN A 76 16.00 2.98 -9.91
N GLU A 77 17.29 2.72 -10.11
CA GLU A 77 18.37 3.70 -9.87
C GLU A 77 18.15 5.02 -10.60
N ASN A 78 17.64 4.96 -11.84
CA ASN A 78 17.38 6.10 -12.70
C ASN A 78 15.88 6.40 -12.85
N ALA A 79 15.06 6.02 -11.86
CA ALA A 79 13.64 6.34 -11.88
C ALA A 79 13.42 7.85 -12.04
N ASP A 80 12.66 8.19 -13.07
CA ASP A 80 12.23 9.54 -13.43
C ASP A 80 10.70 9.56 -13.54
N ILE A 81 10.12 10.58 -14.17
CA ILE A 81 8.67 10.66 -14.39
C ILE A 81 8.10 9.44 -15.11
N THR A 82 8.86 8.75 -15.96
CA THR A 82 8.43 7.48 -16.60
C THR A 82 8.26 6.38 -15.56
N GLY A 83 9.18 6.30 -14.58
CA GLY A 83 9.05 5.40 -13.43
C GLY A 83 7.82 5.72 -12.57
N LEU A 84 7.52 7.01 -12.37
CA LEU A 84 6.28 7.45 -11.71
C LEU A 84 5.03 7.00 -12.49
N ILE A 85 4.99 7.22 -13.80
CA ILE A 85 3.88 6.75 -14.64
C ILE A 85 3.75 5.22 -14.56
N GLY A 86 4.87 4.49 -14.58
CA GLY A 86 4.87 3.04 -14.40
C GLY A 86 4.27 2.59 -13.06
N TYR A 87 4.60 3.27 -11.96
CA TYR A 87 3.96 3.03 -10.65
C TYR A 87 2.45 3.26 -10.70
N LEU A 88 2.00 4.37 -11.31
CA LEU A 88 0.57 4.70 -11.42
C LEU A 88 -0.19 3.67 -12.26
N GLN A 89 0.42 3.16 -13.34
CA GLN A 89 -0.15 2.10 -14.17
C GLN A 89 -0.24 0.76 -13.43
N LEU A 90 0.79 0.39 -12.66
CA LEU A 90 0.74 -0.80 -11.80
C LEU A 90 -0.35 -0.67 -10.72
N LEU A 91 -0.49 0.52 -10.13
CA LEU A 91 -1.55 0.81 -9.16
C LEU A 91 -2.93 0.69 -9.80
N GLN A 92 -3.13 1.23 -11.01
CA GLN A 92 -4.38 1.07 -11.77
C GLN A 92 -4.74 -0.41 -11.97
N GLY A 93 -3.77 -1.23 -12.41
CA GLY A 93 -3.97 -2.67 -12.56
C GLY A 93 -4.32 -3.37 -11.24
N ALA A 94 -3.66 -3.00 -10.14
CA ALA A 94 -3.95 -3.55 -8.82
C ALA A 94 -5.35 -3.16 -8.30
N MET A 95 -5.80 -1.94 -8.60
CA MET A 95 -7.13 -1.45 -8.24
C MET A 95 -8.27 -2.19 -8.97
N ALA A 96 -8.00 -2.84 -10.10
CA ALA A 96 -8.96 -3.69 -10.80
C ALA A 96 -9.06 -5.11 -10.20
N GLY A 97 -8.08 -5.53 -9.38
CA GLY A 97 -8.05 -6.83 -8.73
C GLY A 97 -8.94 -6.92 -7.47
N LYS A 98 -9.08 -8.12 -6.89
CA LYS A 98 -9.86 -8.33 -5.65
C LYS A 98 -9.37 -7.43 -4.49
N GLY A 99 -8.05 -7.34 -4.30
CA GLY A 99 -7.44 -6.48 -3.27
C GLY A 99 -7.69 -4.99 -3.50
N GLY A 100 -7.89 -4.56 -4.75
CA GLY A 100 -8.25 -3.19 -5.10
C GLY A 100 -9.55 -2.71 -4.45
N ARG A 101 -10.50 -3.62 -4.22
CA ARG A 101 -11.76 -3.30 -3.52
C ARG A 101 -11.57 -3.05 -2.02
N TRP A 102 -10.52 -3.61 -1.43
CA TRP A 102 -10.22 -3.45 -0.01
C TRP A 102 -9.39 -2.19 0.26
N GLY A 103 -8.89 -1.51 -0.77
CA GLY A 103 -8.07 -0.31 -0.64
C GLY A 103 -6.63 -0.61 -0.18
N CYS A 104 -5.96 0.35 0.46
CA CYS A 104 -4.61 0.17 0.98
C CYS A 104 -4.66 -0.36 2.43
N PHE A 105 -4.03 -1.51 2.69
CA PHE A 105 -4.08 -2.13 4.02
C PHE A 105 -3.45 -1.23 5.10
N VAL A 106 -2.28 -0.64 4.81
CA VAL A 106 -1.58 0.26 5.75
C VAL A 106 -2.43 1.49 6.06
N GLN A 107 -3.01 2.15 5.05
CA GLN A 107 -3.91 3.29 5.24
C GLN A 107 -5.12 2.92 6.11
N ASN A 108 -5.76 1.79 5.80
CA ASN A 108 -6.93 1.33 6.55
C ASN A 108 -6.59 1.07 8.02
N ALA A 109 -5.44 0.44 8.30
CA ALA A 109 -4.97 0.19 9.66
C ALA A 109 -4.72 1.51 10.41
N GLY A 110 -4.14 2.51 9.74
CA GLY A 110 -3.97 3.86 10.30
C GLY A 110 -5.29 4.52 10.67
N ILE A 111 -6.28 4.49 9.77
CA ILE A 111 -7.62 5.04 10.02
C ILE A 111 -8.31 4.32 11.19
N GLU A 112 -8.18 2.99 11.25
CA GLU A 112 -8.85 2.18 12.26
C GLU A 112 -8.22 2.33 13.66
N ARG A 113 -6.88 2.32 13.76
CA ARG A 113 -6.18 2.16 15.05
C ARG A 113 -5.01 3.10 15.29
N GLY A 114 -4.59 3.90 14.30
CA GLY A 114 -3.38 4.74 14.41
C GLY A 114 -3.36 5.69 15.61
N LEU A 115 -4.53 6.22 16.01
CA LEU A 115 -4.64 7.11 17.19
C LEU A 115 -4.37 6.42 18.54
N HIS A 116 -4.42 5.08 18.59
CA HIS A 116 -4.33 4.29 19.82
C HIS A 116 -3.25 3.21 19.77
N ASP A 117 -2.59 3.04 18.62
CA ASP A 117 -1.52 2.09 18.38
C ASP A 117 -0.36 2.81 17.67
N GLU A 118 0.63 3.22 18.46
CA GLU A 118 1.82 3.93 17.98
C GLU A 118 2.60 3.13 16.93
N ARG A 119 2.59 1.79 17.00
CA ARG A 119 3.31 0.95 16.04
C ARG A 119 2.60 0.97 14.68
N THR A 120 1.28 0.95 14.67
CA THR A 120 0.49 1.15 13.45
C THR A 120 0.69 2.56 12.89
N GLN A 121 0.62 3.60 13.72
CA GLN A 121 0.84 4.97 13.27
C GLN A 121 2.23 5.15 12.64
N LYS A 122 3.27 4.64 13.29
CA LYS A 122 4.63 4.69 12.77
C LYS A 122 4.75 4.01 11.41
N ARG A 123 4.10 2.85 11.21
CA ARG A 123 4.11 2.14 9.93
C ARG A 123 3.43 2.94 8.82
N VAL A 124 2.37 3.67 9.15
CA VAL A 124 1.66 4.56 8.21
C VAL A 124 2.54 5.74 7.83
N ASP A 125 3.17 6.39 8.80
CA ASP A 125 4.07 7.52 8.57
C ASP A 125 5.27 7.11 7.71
N GLU A 126 5.90 5.98 8.03
CA GLU A 126 7.00 5.41 7.24
C GLU A 126 6.57 5.14 5.80
N TRP A 127 5.36 4.61 5.59
CA TRP A 127 4.84 4.34 4.26
C TRP A 127 4.65 5.62 3.45
N TYR A 128 3.99 6.64 4.00
CA TYR A 128 3.78 7.89 3.29
C TYR A 128 5.07 8.64 3.02
N GLN A 129 5.99 8.69 4.00
CA GLN A 129 7.30 9.31 3.82
C GLN A 129 8.13 8.60 2.73
N GLN A 130 8.10 7.27 2.71
CA GLN A 130 8.80 6.51 1.68
C GLN A 130 8.23 6.79 0.29
N LEU A 131 6.90 6.75 0.14
CA LEU A 131 6.27 6.97 -1.15
C LEU A 131 6.48 8.42 -1.65
N GLU A 132 6.31 9.42 -0.78
CA GLU A 132 6.61 10.82 -1.11
C GLU A 132 8.07 11.00 -1.54
N ALA A 133 9.02 10.40 -0.82
CA ALA A 133 10.44 10.49 -1.17
C ALA A 133 10.74 9.88 -2.54
N LEU A 134 10.18 8.71 -2.84
CA LEU A 134 10.37 8.04 -4.12
C LEU A 134 9.82 8.87 -5.29
N ILE A 135 8.61 9.41 -5.15
CA ILE A 135 7.97 10.25 -6.17
C ILE A 135 8.74 11.56 -6.34
N ARG A 136 9.15 12.20 -5.24
CA ARG A 136 9.96 13.43 -5.27
C ARG A 136 11.27 13.19 -6.02
N ASN A 137 11.99 12.12 -5.71
CA ASN A 137 13.28 11.82 -6.35
C ASN A 137 13.12 11.63 -7.86
N ALA A 138 12.04 10.95 -8.30
CA ALA A 138 11.71 10.80 -9.71
C ALA A 138 11.48 12.15 -10.40
N LEU A 139 10.70 13.04 -9.78
CA LEU A 139 10.44 14.39 -10.32
C LEU A 139 11.69 15.28 -10.31
N GLN A 140 12.53 15.21 -9.27
CA GLN A 140 13.80 15.94 -9.20
C GLN A 140 14.71 15.55 -10.35
N ARG A 141 14.89 14.24 -10.60
CA ARG A 141 15.69 13.73 -11.73
C ARG A 141 15.17 14.23 -13.08
N THR A 142 13.87 14.21 -13.29
CA THR A 142 13.25 14.77 -14.52
C THR A 142 13.52 16.28 -14.67
N GLY A 143 13.53 17.01 -13.56
CA GLY A 143 13.90 18.43 -13.53
C GLY A 143 15.38 18.67 -13.86
N GLU A 144 16.29 17.88 -13.29
CA GLU A 144 17.73 17.93 -13.56
C GLU A 144 18.06 17.63 -15.02
N ALA A 145 17.25 16.77 -15.68
CA ALA A 145 17.34 16.50 -17.10
C ALA A 145 16.74 17.61 -18.00
N GLY A 146 16.19 18.68 -17.41
CA GLY A 146 15.54 19.77 -18.15
C GLY A 146 14.20 19.38 -18.79
N GLN A 147 13.61 18.26 -18.35
CA GLN A 147 12.39 17.71 -18.93
C GLN A 147 11.13 18.07 -18.14
N LEU A 148 11.27 18.58 -16.91
CA LEU A 148 10.15 19.02 -16.09
C LEU A 148 9.83 20.49 -16.37
N ARG A 149 8.55 20.78 -16.62
CA ARG A 149 8.04 22.12 -16.84
C ARG A 149 8.31 23.02 -15.62
N GLY A 150 8.66 24.27 -15.89
CA GLY A 150 8.88 25.28 -14.85
C GLY A 150 7.66 25.49 -13.95
N GLY A 151 7.91 25.70 -12.66
CA GLY A 151 6.87 25.94 -11.64
C GLY A 151 6.45 24.69 -10.85
N ILE A 152 6.78 23.49 -11.34
CA ILE A 152 6.54 22.24 -10.59
C ILE A 152 7.63 22.10 -9.52
N GLN A 153 7.21 22.16 -8.24
CA GLN A 153 8.09 21.93 -7.09
C GLN A 153 8.00 20.46 -6.68
N PRO A 154 9.08 19.65 -6.80
CA PRO A 154 9.02 18.21 -6.59
C PRO A 154 8.45 17.77 -5.24
N ASP A 155 8.77 18.46 -4.14
CA ASP A 155 8.23 18.14 -2.81
C ASP A 155 6.71 18.35 -2.73
N HIS A 156 6.21 19.47 -3.26
CA HIS A 156 4.78 19.77 -3.26
C HIS A 156 4.02 18.83 -4.19
N ALA A 157 4.57 18.55 -5.36
CA ALA A 157 4.00 17.64 -6.34
C ALA A 157 3.92 16.21 -5.80
N ALA A 158 4.98 15.72 -5.13
CA ALA A 158 4.98 14.40 -4.50
C ALA A 158 3.88 14.27 -3.44
N ARG A 159 3.76 15.27 -2.54
CA ARG A 159 2.71 15.28 -1.52
C ARG A 159 1.31 15.36 -2.14
N TYR A 160 1.13 16.17 -3.17
CA TYR A 160 -0.12 16.24 -3.94
C TYR A 160 -0.50 14.88 -4.50
N ILE A 161 0.42 14.22 -5.22
CA ILE A 161 0.18 12.91 -5.83
C ILE A 161 -0.21 11.88 -4.76
N VAL A 162 0.57 11.76 -3.67
CA VAL A 162 0.25 10.81 -2.59
C VAL A 162 -1.13 11.10 -2.01
N THR A 163 -1.46 12.36 -1.73
CA THR A 163 -2.75 12.76 -1.18
C THR A 163 -3.91 12.37 -2.10
N VAL A 164 -3.82 12.70 -3.41
CA VAL A 164 -4.85 12.36 -4.39
C VAL A 164 -4.99 10.85 -4.54
N LEU A 165 -3.89 10.10 -4.62
CA LEU A 165 -3.92 8.64 -4.73
C LEU A 165 -4.60 7.99 -3.52
N GLN A 166 -4.23 8.39 -2.30
CA GLN A 166 -4.86 7.86 -1.09
C GLN A 166 -6.34 8.25 -1.00
N GLY A 167 -6.71 9.42 -1.53
CA GLY A 167 -8.10 9.84 -1.69
C GLY A 167 -8.86 8.92 -2.66
N ILE A 168 -8.32 8.65 -3.85
CA ILE A 168 -8.91 7.73 -4.83
C ILE A 168 -9.12 6.34 -4.21
N ILE A 169 -8.08 5.80 -3.56
CA ILE A 169 -8.12 4.47 -2.93
C ILE A 169 -9.22 4.39 -1.85
N ALA A 170 -9.30 5.40 -0.98
CA ALA A 170 -10.30 5.45 0.08
C ALA A 170 -11.72 5.59 -0.49
N MET A 171 -11.93 6.50 -1.43
CA MET A 171 -13.25 6.75 -2.04
C MET A 171 -13.73 5.55 -2.86
N ARG A 172 -12.83 4.83 -3.54
CA ARG A 172 -13.15 3.56 -4.21
C ARG A 172 -13.67 2.51 -3.23
N ARG A 173 -12.98 2.34 -2.09
CA ARG A 173 -13.35 1.36 -1.06
C ARG A 173 -14.73 1.64 -0.47
N SER A 174 -15.10 2.91 -0.30
CA SER A 174 -16.37 3.32 0.32
C SER A 174 -17.53 3.55 -0.66
N SER A 175 -17.33 3.34 -1.96
CA SER A 175 -18.33 3.65 -2.99
C SER A 175 -19.10 2.41 -3.46
N SER A 176 -20.40 2.59 -3.73
CA SER A 176 -21.22 1.58 -4.44
C SER A 176 -20.87 1.46 -5.93
N ASP A 177 -20.21 2.49 -6.48
CA ASP A 177 -19.63 2.50 -7.82
C ASP A 177 -18.14 2.88 -7.69
N PRO A 178 -17.24 1.91 -7.48
CA PRO A 178 -15.80 2.19 -7.37
C PRO A 178 -15.18 2.67 -8.69
N GLN A 179 -15.73 2.23 -9.82
CA GLN A 179 -15.14 2.43 -11.16
C GLN A 179 -15.16 3.90 -11.58
N ARG A 180 -16.12 4.70 -11.09
CA ARG A 180 -16.14 6.15 -11.36
C ARG A 180 -14.82 6.87 -11.05
N TYR A 181 -14.06 6.38 -10.06
CA TYR A 181 -12.79 6.99 -9.64
C TYR A 181 -11.60 6.56 -10.50
N ASP A 182 -11.75 5.58 -11.40
CA ASP A 182 -10.70 5.26 -12.39
C ASP A 182 -10.41 6.48 -13.26
N SER A 183 -11.44 7.22 -13.65
CA SER A 183 -11.32 8.48 -14.40
C SER A 183 -10.50 9.56 -13.67
N THR A 184 -10.52 9.56 -12.32
CA THR A 184 -9.70 10.48 -11.51
C THR A 184 -8.22 10.10 -11.57
N LEU A 185 -7.90 8.80 -11.55
CA LEU A 185 -6.53 8.34 -11.73
C LEU A 185 -6.05 8.62 -13.16
N ASP A 186 -6.88 8.38 -14.17
CA ASP A 186 -6.56 8.69 -15.57
C ASP A 186 -6.26 10.19 -15.75
N PHE A 187 -7.08 11.05 -15.13
CA PHE A 187 -6.86 12.49 -15.14
C PHE A 187 -5.54 12.87 -14.46
N LEU A 188 -5.23 12.30 -13.29
CA LEU A 188 -3.96 12.52 -12.61
C LEU A 188 -2.76 12.08 -13.46
N ILE A 189 -2.85 10.92 -14.13
CA ILE A 189 -1.80 10.43 -15.03
C ILE A 189 -1.60 11.41 -16.19
N SER A 190 -2.69 11.86 -16.82
CA SER A 190 -2.62 12.85 -17.91
C SER A 190 -2.03 14.17 -17.43
N GLU A 191 -2.40 14.65 -16.25
CA GLU A 191 -1.87 15.87 -15.66
C GLU A 191 -0.35 15.78 -15.45
N ILE A 192 0.13 14.67 -14.89
CA ILE A 192 1.57 14.43 -14.66
C ILE A 192 2.32 14.35 -15.99
N GLN A 193 1.75 13.71 -17.02
CA GLN A 193 2.35 13.68 -18.35
C GLN A 193 2.50 15.09 -18.95
N ASP A 194 1.54 15.98 -18.69
CA ASP A 194 1.59 17.39 -19.11
C ASP A 194 2.58 18.25 -18.32
N TRP A 195 3.18 17.72 -17.26
CA TRP A 195 4.32 18.35 -16.59
C TRP A 195 5.62 18.20 -17.37
N MET A 196 5.68 17.34 -18.39
CA MET A 196 6.84 17.27 -19.26
C MET A 196 6.89 18.47 -20.22
N VAL A 197 8.09 18.97 -20.50
CA VAL A 197 8.30 20.00 -21.54
C VAL A 197 7.94 19.40 -22.91
N ARG A 198 7.04 20.05 -23.64
CA ARG A 198 6.75 19.73 -25.05
C ARG A 198 7.72 20.52 -25.93
N TRP A 199 8.52 19.81 -26.74
CA TRP A 199 9.42 20.40 -27.74
C TRP A 199 8.69 20.70 -29.05
#